data_AF-A0AAE0SXU1-F1
#
_entry.id   AF-A0AAE0SXU1-F1
#
_cell.length_a   1.000
_cell.length_b   1.000
_cell.length_c   1.000
_cell.angle_alpha   90.00
_cell.angle_beta   90.00
_cell.angle_gamma   90.00
#
_symmetry.space_group_name_H-M   'P 1'
#
loop_
_entity.id
_entity.type
_entity.pdbx_description
1 polymer ?
#
loop_
_entity_poly.entity_id
_entity_poly.type
_entity_poly.pdbx_seq_one_letter_code
_entity_poly.pdbx_strand_id
1 'polypeptide(L)'
;MVDHMFSKWDRDHDGILELSEASRIFDSDDLNGDHILTLAEYETELDRYGARSLADTIFEYFDYNHDHVLTVEDVSKYYHLLDTNSDGQVTRAEFDEYGTNVRLF
;
A
#
# COMPACT_ATOMS: atom_id res chain seq x y z
N MET A 1 5.55 4.00 11.39
CA MET A 1 4.56 3.32 10.52
C MET A 1 4.90 3.57 9.05
N VAL A 2 5.06 4.83 8.65
CA VAL A 2 5.49 5.28 7.31
C VAL A 2 6.76 4.57 6.78
N ASP A 3 7.84 4.50 7.57
CA ASP A 3 9.09 3.78 7.19
C ASP A 3 8.87 2.30 6.84
N HIS A 4 8.02 1.62 7.61
CA HIS A 4 7.77 0.20 7.46
C HIS A 4 6.87 -0.10 6.26
N MET A 5 6.02 0.88 5.88
CA MET A 5 5.21 0.82 4.68
C MET A 5 6.06 1.05 3.44
N PHE A 6 6.87 2.11 3.43
CA PHE A 6 7.78 2.41 2.33
C PHE A 6 8.72 1.23 2.06
N SER A 7 9.36 0.67 3.09
CA SER A 7 10.27 -0.47 2.94
C SER A 7 9.56 -1.77 2.51
N LYS A 8 8.25 -1.92 2.78
CA LYS A 8 7.49 -3.05 2.25
C LYS A 8 7.21 -2.86 0.76
N TRP A 9 7.08 -1.61 0.32
CA TRP A 9 6.69 -1.28 -1.04
C TRP A 9 7.88 -1.19 -2.00
N ASP A 10 9.01 -0.68 -1.51
CA ASP A 10 10.28 -0.55 -2.22
C ASP A 10 10.97 -1.90 -2.27
N ARG A 11 10.67 -2.69 -3.30
CA ARG A 11 10.99 -4.12 -3.32
C ARG A 11 12.41 -4.35 -3.79
N ASP A 12 12.90 -3.55 -4.73
CA ASP A 12 14.29 -3.60 -5.16
C ASP A 12 15.23 -2.73 -4.30
N HIS A 13 14.68 -1.98 -3.35
CA HIS A 13 15.39 -1.18 -2.36
C HIS A 13 16.20 -0.04 -2.99
N ASP A 14 15.72 0.50 -4.11
CA ASP A 14 16.36 1.61 -4.81
C ASP A 14 15.95 2.99 -4.25
N GLY A 15 14.97 3.01 -3.33
CA GLY A 15 14.46 4.22 -2.69
C GLY A 15 13.40 4.97 -3.49
N ILE A 16 12.87 4.34 -4.53
CA ILE A 16 11.83 4.83 -5.43
C ILE A 16 10.71 3.80 -5.46
N LEU A 17 9.45 4.23 -5.36
CA LEU A 17 8.32 3.33 -5.59
C LEU A 17 7.80 3.50 -7.00
N GLU A 18 7.88 2.43 -7.78
CA GLU A 18 7.21 2.35 -9.08
C GLU A 18 5.80 1.75 -8.96
N LEU A 19 4.91 2.09 -9.89
CA LEU A 19 3.58 1.46 -9.98
C LEU A 19 3.70 -0.07 -10.17
N SER A 20 4.78 -0.51 -10.82
CA SER A 20 5.09 -1.91 -11.05
C SER A 20 5.34 -2.67 -9.74
N GLU A 21 5.96 -2.00 -8.76
CA GLU A 21 6.22 -2.57 -7.44
C GLU A 21 4.96 -2.56 -6.57
N ALA A 22 4.21 -1.45 -6.60
CA ALA A 22 2.93 -1.34 -5.90
C ALA A 22 1.95 -2.47 -6.33
N SER A 23 1.87 -2.73 -7.64
CA SER A 23 1.04 -3.82 -8.19
C SER A 23 1.53 -5.21 -7.76
N ARG A 24 2.84 -5.40 -7.61
CA ARG A 24 3.41 -6.71 -7.22
C ARG A 24 3.22 -7.07 -5.76
N ILE A 25 3.04 -6.08 -4.88
CA ILE A 25 2.69 -6.31 -3.47
C ILE A 25 1.25 -6.80 -3.39
N PHE A 26 0.37 -6.18 -4.18
CA PHE A 26 -1.01 -6.61 -4.32
C PHE A 26 -1.07 -8.08 -4.78
N ASP A 27 -0.37 -8.41 -5.86
CA ASP A 27 -0.30 -9.80 -6.37
C ASP A 27 0.32 -10.79 -5.36
N SER A 28 1.19 -10.34 -4.45
CA SER A 28 1.77 -11.23 -3.43
C SER A 28 0.86 -11.47 -2.23
N ASP A 29 0.00 -10.50 -1.91
CA ASP A 29 -0.92 -10.59 -0.79
C ASP A 29 -2.26 -11.24 -1.25
N ASP A 30 -2.60 -11.21 -2.55
CA ASP A 30 -3.75 -11.90 -3.16
C ASP A 30 -3.53 -13.42 -3.24
N LEU A 31 -3.88 -14.10 -2.14
CA LEU A 31 -3.66 -15.54 -1.97
C LEU A 31 -4.51 -16.41 -2.89
N ASN A 32 -5.68 -15.91 -3.30
CA ASN A 32 -6.66 -16.70 -4.04
C ASN A 32 -6.61 -16.42 -5.56
N GLY A 33 -6.01 -15.28 -5.96
CA GLY A 33 -5.76 -14.90 -7.34
C GLY A 33 -7.00 -14.37 -8.06
N ASP A 34 -7.98 -13.84 -7.34
CA ASP A 34 -9.19 -13.21 -7.91
C ASP A 34 -9.01 -11.71 -8.17
N HIS A 35 -7.81 -11.18 -7.93
CA HIS A 35 -7.46 -9.76 -8.02
C HIS A 35 -8.25 -8.87 -7.05
N ILE A 36 -8.71 -9.44 -5.94
CA ILE A 36 -9.43 -8.76 -4.87
C ILE A 36 -8.76 -9.13 -3.54
N LEU A 37 -8.16 -8.15 -2.87
CA LEU A 37 -7.61 -8.36 -1.55
C LEU A 37 -8.70 -8.14 -0.50
N THR A 38 -9.15 -9.20 0.14
CA THR A 38 -10.06 -9.08 1.29
C THR A 38 -9.28 -8.81 2.57
N LEU A 39 -9.95 -8.20 3.56
CA LEU A 39 -9.37 -8.02 4.89
C LEU A 39 -8.87 -9.35 5.49
N ALA A 40 -9.56 -10.46 5.25
CA ALA A 40 -9.18 -11.78 5.76
C ALA A 40 -7.86 -12.29 5.15
N GLU A 41 -7.63 -12.03 3.87
CA GLU A 41 -6.36 -12.35 3.20
C GLU A 41 -5.24 -11.47 3.73
N TYR A 42 -5.52 -10.18 3.88
CA TYR A 42 -4.57 -9.22 4.42
C TYR A 42 -4.17 -9.52 5.88
N GLU A 43 -5.14 -9.88 6.71
CA GLU A 43 -4.91 -10.35 8.08
C GLU A 43 -4.04 -11.61 8.11
N THR A 44 -4.28 -12.56 7.19
CA THR A 44 -3.53 -13.81 7.13
C THR A 44 -2.06 -13.57 6.81
N GLU A 45 -1.76 -12.66 5.89
CA GLU A 45 -0.37 -12.26 5.63
C GLU A 45 0.25 -11.49 6.80
N LEU A 46 -0.45 -10.52 7.38
CA LEU A 46 0.09 -9.74 8.50
C LEU A 46 0.27 -10.56 9.79
N ASP A 47 -0.52 -11.62 9.99
CA ASP A 47 -0.36 -12.55 11.11
C ASP A 47 0.98 -13.29 11.04
N ARG A 48 1.51 -13.57 9.83
CA ARG A 48 2.86 -14.15 9.67
C ARG A 48 3.96 -13.25 10.23
N TYR A 49 3.71 -11.95 10.30
CA TYR A 49 4.63 -10.95 10.84
C TYR A 49 4.25 -10.48 12.25
N GLY A 50 3.23 -11.11 12.88
CA GLY A 50 2.73 -10.72 14.20
C GLY A 50 2.08 -9.34 14.24
N ALA A 51 1.65 -8.82 13.09
CA ALA A 51 1.13 -7.46 12.91
C ALA A 51 -0.38 -7.42 12.64
N ARG A 52 -1.11 -8.51 12.91
CA ARG A 52 -2.56 -8.62 12.65
C ARG A 52 -3.37 -7.47 13.21
N SER A 53 -3.02 -6.95 14.39
CA SER A 53 -3.74 -5.81 15.01
C SER A 53 -3.62 -4.50 14.24
N LEU A 54 -2.73 -4.41 13.25
CA LEU A 54 -2.59 -3.25 12.36
C LEU A 54 -3.33 -3.47 11.04
N ALA A 55 -3.87 -4.67 10.79
CA ALA A 55 -4.50 -5.02 9.51
C ALA A 55 -5.67 -4.08 9.19
N ASP A 56 -6.62 -3.89 10.13
CA ASP A 56 -7.75 -2.99 9.92
C ASP A 56 -7.31 -1.56 9.57
N THR A 57 -6.40 -0.98 10.36
CA THR A 57 -5.93 0.40 10.15
C THR A 57 -5.22 0.57 8.81
N ILE A 58 -4.42 -0.41 8.40
CA ILE A 58 -3.71 -0.37 7.12
C ILE A 58 -4.68 -0.63 5.97
N PHE A 59 -5.63 -1.55 6.14
CA PHE A 59 -6.62 -1.90 5.13
C PHE A 59 -7.56 -0.73 4.84
N GLU A 60 -8.16 -0.13 5.88
CA GLU A 60 -9.02 1.05 5.74
C GLU A 60 -8.31 2.24 5.08
N TYR A 61 -6.99 2.33 5.25
CA TYR A 61 -6.19 3.39 4.65
C TYR A 61 -6.01 3.22 3.14
N PHE A 62 -5.87 1.98 2.67
CA PHE A 62 -5.73 1.67 1.25
C PHE A 62 -7.06 1.48 0.53
N ASP A 63 -8.14 1.18 1.26
CA ASP A 63 -9.50 1.03 0.74
C ASP A 63 -10.08 2.41 0.39
N TYR A 64 -9.66 2.92 -0.77
CA TYR A 64 -9.94 4.29 -1.20
C TYR A 64 -11.44 4.55 -1.43
N ASN A 65 -12.16 3.56 -1.94
CA ASN A 65 -13.59 3.68 -2.23
C ASN A 65 -14.49 3.20 -1.07
N HIS A 66 -13.89 2.67 0.00
CA HIS A 66 -14.55 2.15 1.19
C HIS A 66 -15.56 1.03 0.88
N ASP A 67 -15.24 0.17 -0.08
CA ASP A 67 -16.06 -0.99 -0.45
C ASP A 67 -15.65 -2.28 0.28
N HIS A 68 -14.69 -2.18 1.19
CA HIS A 68 -14.12 -3.26 1.99
C HIS A 68 -13.36 -4.31 1.17
N VAL A 69 -12.91 -3.94 -0.02
CA VAL A 69 -11.93 -4.71 -0.79
C VAL A 69 -10.80 -3.80 -1.25
N LEU A 70 -9.58 -4.31 -1.34
CA LEU A 70 -8.54 -3.62 -2.09
C LEU A 70 -8.50 -4.21 -3.48
N THR A 71 -8.44 -3.34 -4.47
CA THR A 71 -8.23 -3.71 -5.87
C THR A 71 -6.99 -3.03 -6.42
N VAL A 72 -6.55 -3.47 -7.61
CA VAL A 72 -5.50 -2.77 -8.37
C VAL A 72 -5.87 -1.31 -8.63
N GLU A 73 -7.17 -0.99 -8.73
CA GLU A 73 -7.63 0.39 -8.90
C GLU A 73 -7.34 1.24 -7.65
N ASP A 74 -7.54 0.70 -6.45
CA ASP A 74 -7.25 1.41 -5.19
C ASP A 74 -5.76 1.67 -5.03
N VAL A 75 -4.93 0.66 -5.33
CA VAL A 75 -3.46 0.80 -5.35
C VAL A 75 -3.03 1.85 -6.36
N SER A 76 -3.60 1.84 -7.57
CA SER A 76 -3.28 2.80 -8.62
C SER A 76 -3.69 4.23 -8.24
N LYS A 77 -4.87 4.42 -7.64
CA LYS A 77 -5.31 5.73 -7.15
C LYS A 77 -4.41 6.23 -6.03
N TYR A 78 -4.06 5.36 -5.09
CA TYR A 78 -3.17 5.69 -4.00
C TYR A 78 -1.77 6.07 -4.50
N TYR A 79 -1.25 5.32 -5.47
CA TYR A 79 0.01 5.63 -6.15
C TYR A 79 0.00 7.02 -6.78
N HIS A 80 -1.05 7.34 -7.54
CA HIS A 80 -1.18 8.65 -8.18
C HIS A 80 -1.36 9.82 -7.19
N LEU A 81 -1.87 9.54 -5.98
CA LEU A 81 -1.94 10.54 -4.92
C LEU A 81 -0.57 10.83 -4.30
N LEU A 82 0.30 9.82 -4.26
CA LEU A 82 1.68 9.95 -3.80
C LEU A 82 2.59 10.58 -4.86
N ASP A 83 2.38 10.30 -6.14
CA ASP A 83 3.15 10.84 -7.28
C ASP A 83 2.75 12.30 -7.56
N THR A 84 3.11 13.19 -6.64
CA THR A 84 2.69 14.61 -6.66
C THR A 84 3.22 15.37 -7.86
N ASN A 85 4.38 14.97 -8.39
CA ASN A 85 5.00 15.60 -9.53
C ASN A 85 4.59 14.95 -10.87
N SER A 86 3.91 13.79 -10.82
CA SER A 86 3.41 13.01 -11.96
C SER A 86 4.50 12.52 -12.92
N ASP A 87 5.67 12.17 -12.39
CA ASP A 87 6.79 11.61 -13.17
C ASP A 87 6.78 10.08 -13.22
N GLY A 88 5.80 9.44 -12.58
CA GLY A 88 5.66 7.99 -12.53
C GLY A 88 6.63 7.31 -11.56
N GLN A 89 7.16 8.07 -10.60
CA GLN A 89 7.98 7.58 -9.50
C GLN A 89 7.52 8.26 -8.21
N VAL A 90 7.39 7.49 -7.13
CA VAL A 90 7.15 8.07 -5.81
C VAL A 90 8.44 8.01 -5.01
N THR A 91 9.04 9.18 -4.82
CA THR A 91 10.23 9.31 -4.00
C THR A 91 9.90 9.26 -2.51
N ARG A 92 10.92 9.03 -1.69
CA ARG A 92 10.72 9.06 -0.24
C ARG A 92 10.18 10.40 0.28
N ALA A 93 10.57 11.51 -0.34
CA ALA A 93 10.11 12.84 0.02
C ALA A 93 8.60 12.99 -0.24
N GLU A 94 8.12 12.50 -1.38
CA GLU A 94 6.70 12.53 -1.74
C GLU A 94 5.86 11.64 -0.82
N PHE A 95 6.39 10.46 -0.48
CA PHE A 95 5.76 9.56 0.47
C PHE A 95 5.62 10.16 1.86
N ASP A 96 6.67 10.84 2.36
CA ASP A 96 6.66 11.51 3.66
C ASP A 96 5.76 12.75 3.66
N GLU A 97 5.74 13.53 2.57
CA GLU A 97 4.89 14.70 2.42
C GLU A 97 3.41 14.31 2.45
N TYR A 98 3.04 13.24 1.77
CA TYR A 98 1.68 12.71 1.79
C TYR A 98 1.30 12.17 3.18
N GLY A 99 2.14 11.32 3.78
CA GLY A 99 1.92 10.78 5.13
C GLY A 99 1.79 11.88 6.20
N THR A 100 2.46 13.02 5.98
CA THR A 100 2.36 14.18 6.86
C THR A 100 1.08 14.98 6.65
N ASN A 101 0.65 15.18 5.39
CA ASN A 101 -0.54 15.94 5.03
C ASN A 101 -1.86 15.20 5.35
N VAL A 102 -1.88 13.87 5.30
CA VAL A 102 -3.07 13.06 5.61
C VAL A 102 -3.35 12.94 7.12
N ARG A 103 -2.55 13.59 7.98
CA ARG A 103 -2.68 13.51 9.46
C ARG A 103 -2.71 12.08 9.97
N LEU A 104 -1.64 11.31 9.69
CA LEU A 104 -1.37 10.06 10.41
C LEU A 104 -0.75 10.30 11.80
N PHE A 105 -1.04 11.43 12.46
CA PHE A 105 -0.54 11.81 13.79
C PHE A 105 -1.66 12.32 14.70
#